data_AF-A0A7G9YPJ1-F1
#
_entry.id   AF-A0A7G9YPJ1-F1
#
_cell.length_a   1.000
_cell.length_b   1.000
_cell.length_c   1.000
_cell.angle_alpha   90.00
_cell.angle_beta   90.00
_cell.angle_gamma   90.00
#
_symmetry.space_group_name_H-M   'P 1'
#
loop_
_entity.id
_entity.type
_entity.pdbx_description
1 polymer ?
#
loop_
_entity_poly.entity_id
_entity_poly.type
_entity_poly.pdbx_seq_one_letter_code
_entity_poly.pdbx_strand_id
1 'polypeptide(L)'
;MSGQPANDELQRLVAQHDEHQARAEMLAGQMEAIQMSIIECERATNAIDALKGEDEVASLVPIGAGSFVHAKLVKPDRTIISLGSNVSAEMSSDAAKERLVDRKEKLAKILEQMNQTMNDLAKRIQAIHTEATKQAQAKPVDQAYI
;
A
#
# COMPACT_ATOMS: atom_id res chain seq x y z
N MET A 1 15.70 9.09 -47.25
CA MET A 1 15.07 8.02 -46.44
C MET A 1 15.91 7.77 -45.17
N SER A 2 16.19 8.80 -44.35
CA SER A 2 17.25 8.71 -43.31
C SER A 2 16.83 9.22 -41.91
N GLY A 3 15.53 9.37 -41.63
CA GLY A 3 15.03 9.87 -40.34
C GLY A 3 14.14 8.92 -39.52
N GLN A 4 13.78 7.74 -40.05
CA GLN A 4 12.80 6.83 -39.43
C GLN A 4 13.30 6.05 -38.18
N PRO A 5 14.48 5.40 -38.17
CA PRO A 5 14.84 4.48 -37.08
C PRO A 5 15.07 5.16 -35.72
N ALA A 6 15.58 6.41 -35.72
CA ALA A 6 15.80 7.17 -34.48
C ALA A 6 14.50 7.72 -33.88
N ASN A 7 13.45 7.89 -34.69
CA ASN A 7 12.14 8.29 -34.21
C ASN A 7 11.40 7.09 -33.58
N ASP A 8 11.55 5.91 -34.18
CA ASP A 8 10.95 4.66 -33.70
C ASP A 8 11.54 4.24 -32.34
N GLU A 9 12.84 4.41 -32.13
CA GLU A 9 13.49 4.10 -30.85
C GLU A 9 13.06 5.06 -29.73
N LEU A 10 12.95 6.37 -30.01
CA LEU A 10 12.46 7.33 -29.03
C LEU A 10 11.00 7.05 -28.65
N GLN A 11 10.14 6.70 -29.62
CA GLN A 11 8.76 6.30 -29.35
C GLN A 11 8.69 5.04 -28.49
N ARG A 12 9.58 4.07 -28.74
CA ARG A 12 9.69 2.85 -27.93
C ARG A 12 10.10 3.13 -26.49
N LEU A 13 11.03 4.06 -26.26
CA LEU A 13 11.44 4.49 -24.92
C LEU A 13 10.29 5.16 -24.17
N VAL A 14 9.55 6.05 -24.83
CA VAL A 14 8.37 6.71 -24.23
C VAL A 14 7.31 5.68 -23.86
N ALA A 15 7.01 4.72 -24.73
CA ALA A 15 6.02 3.67 -24.42
C ALA A 15 6.43 2.83 -23.19
N GLN A 16 7.71 2.45 -23.07
CA GLN A 16 8.22 1.72 -21.91
C GLN A 16 8.19 2.56 -20.62
N HIS A 17 8.50 3.85 -20.73
CA HIS A 17 8.39 4.79 -19.61
C HIS A 17 6.96 4.82 -19.08
N ASP A 18 5.98 5.00 -19.96
CA ASP A 18 4.57 5.13 -19.59
C ASP A 18 4.02 3.83 -18.99
N GLU A 19 4.43 2.67 -19.51
CA GLU A 19 4.11 1.37 -18.93
C GLU A 19 4.64 1.23 -17.49
N HIS A 20 5.91 1.58 -17.27
CA HIS A 20 6.52 1.51 -15.94
C HIS A 20 5.93 2.52 -14.96
N GLN A 21 5.58 3.72 -15.44
CA GLN A 21 4.90 4.74 -14.65
C GLN A 21 3.52 4.25 -14.20
N ALA A 22 2.71 3.72 -15.12
CA ALA A 22 1.40 3.15 -14.78
C ALA A 22 1.52 2.00 -13.76
N ARG A 23 2.57 1.16 -13.89
CA ARG A 23 2.84 0.09 -12.93
C ARG A 23 3.22 0.62 -11.54
N ALA A 24 4.00 1.69 -11.47
CA ALA A 24 4.36 2.34 -10.22
C ALA A 24 3.14 2.94 -9.53
N GLU A 25 2.25 3.61 -10.26
CA GLU A 25 1.01 4.18 -9.72
C GLU A 25 0.08 3.10 -9.12
N MET A 26 -0.10 1.98 -9.82
CA MET A 26 -0.86 0.85 -9.29
C MET A 26 -0.22 0.28 -8.02
N LEU A 27 1.11 0.14 -8.00
CA LEU A 27 1.84 -0.38 -6.85
C LEU A 27 1.70 0.55 -5.64
N ALA A 28 1.76 1.87 -5.85
CA ALA A 28 1.57 2.86 -4.80
C ALA A 28 0.20 2.75 -4.13
N GLY A 29 -0.88 2.62 -4.92
CA GLY A 29 -2.23 2.43 -4.38
C GLY A 29 -2.38 1.14 -3.56
N GLN A 30 -1.73 0.05 -3.98
CA GLN A 30 -1.72 -1.18 -3.19
C GLN A 30 -0.94 -1.04 -1.88
N MET A 31 0.20 -0.33 -1.91
CA MET A 31 1.01 -0.05 -0.72
C MET A 31 0.22 0.78 0.30
N GLU A 32 -0.54 1.78 -0.15
CA GLU A 32 -1.42 2.58 0.71
C GLU A 32 -2.49 1.72 1.41
N ALA A 33 -3.16 0.84 0.67
CA ALA A 33 -4.15 -0.07 1.24
C ALA A 33 -3.55 -1.00 2.32
N ILE A 34 -2.34 -1.51 2.10
CA ILE A 34 -1.62 -2.33 3.09
C ILE A 34 -1.25 -1.50 4.32
N GLN A 35 -0.82 -0.25 4.12
CA GLN A 35 -0.47 0.64 5.22
C GLN A 35 -1.70 0.98 6.09
N MET A 36 -2.86 1.22 5.49
CA MET A 36 -4.12 1.34 6.23
C MET A 36 -4.43 0.06 7.04
N SER A 37 -4.26 -1.12 6.44
CA SER A 37 -4.49 -2.41 7.12
C SER A 37 -3.55 -2.63 8.32
N ILE A 38 -2.30 -2.15 8.23
CA ILE A 38 -1.33 -2.15 9.35
C ILE A 38 -1.85 -1.27 10.49
N ILE A 39 -2.29 -0.04 10.18
CA ILE A 39 -2.84 0.91 11.16
C ILE A 39 -4.11 0.32 11.83
N GLU A 40 -4.96 -0.36 11.08
CA GLU A 40 -6.14 -1.05 11.64
C GLU A 40 -5.76 -2.16 12.62
N CYS A 41 -4.73 -2.97 12.30
CA CYS A 41 -4.23 -3.99 13.23
C CYS A 41 -3.70 -3.37 14.53
N GLU A 42 -3.00 -2.23 14.44
CA GLU A 42 -2.53 -1.48 15.62
C GLU A 42 -3.68 -0.92 16.44
N ARG A 43 -4.66 -0.28 15.80
CA ARG A 43 -5.86 0.24 16.47
C ARG A 43 -6.62 -0.86 17.20
N ALA A 44 -6.83 -2.01 16.55
CA ALA A 44 -7.49 -3.15 17.14
C ALA A 44 -6.71 -3.70 18.35
N THR A 45 -5.39 -3.81 18.23
CA THR A 45 -4.52 -4.25 19.33
C THR A 45 -4.59 -3.30 20.52
N ASN A 46 -4.50 -2.00 20.28
CA ASN A 46 -4.59 -0.98 21.32
C ASN A 46 -5.97 -0.96 22.00
N ALA A 47 -7.05 -1.18 21.23
CA ALA A 47 -8.40 -1.29 21.78
C ALA A 47 -8.54 -2.52 22.69
N ILE A 48 -7.99 -3.67 22.30
CA ILE A 48 -7.97 -4.88 23.15
C ILE A 48 -7.20 -4.61 24.45
N ASP A 49 -6.03 -3.96 24.36
CA ASP A 49 -5.24 -3.63 25.54
C ASP A 49 -5.95 -2.66 26.48
N ALA A 50 -6.64 -1.65 25.93
CA ALA A 50 -7.37 -0.66 26.72
C ALA A 50 -8.58 -1.24 27.48
N LEU A 51 -9.11 -2.38 27.03
CA LEU A 51 -10.22 -3.08 27.67
C LEU A 51 -9.74 -4.15 28.66
N LYS A 52 -8.43 -4.43 28.71
CA LYS A 52 -7.87 -5.51 29.52
C LYS A 52 -7.91 -5.13 31.01
N GLY A 53 -8.54 -5.97 31.81
CA GLY A 53 -8.63 -5.79 33.26
C GLY A 53 -9.78 -4.87 33.71
N GLU A 54 -10.63 -4.44 32.79
CA GLU A 54 -11.85 -3.69 33.12
C GLU A 54 -13.01 -4.66 33.36
N ASP A 55 -13.56 -4.66 34.58
CA ASP A 55 -14.67 -5.54 34.97
C ASP A 55 -16.02 -5.06 34.41
N GLU A 56 -16.21 -3.74 34.29
CA GLU A 56 -17.41 -3.14 33.72
C GLU A 56 -17.05 -1.98 32.79
N VAL A 57 -17.17 -2.20 31.48
CA VAL A 57 -16.97 -1.14 30.48
C VAL A 57 -18.34 -0.66 29.99
N ALA A 58 -18.71 0.56 30.38
CA ALA A 58 -19.77 1.33 29.74
C ALA A 58 -19.19 2.12 28.56
N SER A 59 -19.77 1.97 27.38
CA SER A 59 -19.27 2.59 26.14
C SER A 59 -20.40 3.20 25.32
N LEU A 60 -20.04 4.16 24.47
CA LEU A 60 -20.93 4.75 23.47
C LEU A 60 -20.61 4.15 22.10
N VAL A 61 -21.60 3.49 21.50
CA VAL A 61 -21.47 2.91 20.16
C VAL A 61 -22.03 3.89 19.14
N PRO A 62 -21.23 4.36 18.17
CA PRO A 62 -21.72 5.25 17.12
C PRO A 62 -22.66 4.49 16.18
N ILE A 63 -23.82 5.09 15.86
CA ILE A 63 -24.80 4.53 14.93
C ILE A 63 -25.00 5.39 13.67
N GLY A 64 -24.21 6.46 13.50
CA GLY A 64 -24.24 7.37 12.35
C GLY A 64 -24.85 8.74 12.66
N ALA A 65 -24.68 9.70 11.75
CA ALA A 65 -25.19 11.08 11.87
C ALA A 65 -24.89 11.77 13.22
N GLY A 66 -23.73 11.50 13.82
CA GLY A 66 -23.36 12.03 15.14
C GLY A 66 -24.16 11.46 16.32
N SER A 67 -24.90 10.37 16.11
CA SER A 67 -25.72 9.71 17.12
C SER A 67 -25.03 8.48 17.73
N PHE A 68 -25.32 8.23 19.01
CA PHE A 68 -24.68 7.18 19.81
C PHE A 68 -25.71 6.43 20.68
N VAL A 69 -25.43 5.16 20.96
CA VAL A 69 -26.20 4.36 21.93
C VAL A 69 -25.30 3.90 23.08
N HIS A 70 -25.84 3.83 24.28
CA HIS A 70 -25.13 3.27 25.44
C HIS A 70 -25.07 1.75 25.32
N ALA A 71 -23.90 1.18 25.58
CA ALA A 71 -23.67 -0.25 25.63
C ALA A 71 -22.81 -0.61 26.85
N LYS A 72 -22.99 -1.83 27.36
CA LYS A 72 -22.13 -2.43 28.37
C LYS A 72 -21.43 -3.65 27.78
N LEU A 73 -20.12 -3.75 27.99
CA LEU A 73 -19.35 -4.90 27.53
C LEU A 73 -19.62 -6.12 28.41
N VAL A 74 -19.95 -7.25 27.79
CA VAL A 74 -20.38 -8.48 28.50
C VAL A 74 -19.23 -9.47 28.71
N LYS A 75 -18.19 -9.43 27.86
CA LYS A 75 -17.02 -10.32 27.90
C LYS A 75 -15.72 -9.56 27.56
N PRO A 76 -15.16 -8.75 28.48
CA PRO A 76 -13.99 -7.90 28.20
C PRO A 76 -12.71 -8.70 27.88
N ASP A 77 -12.65 -9.97 28.26
CA ASP A 77 -11.53 -10.89 28.02
C ASP A 77 -11.65 -11.70 26.72
N ARG A 78 -12.73 -11.50 25.95
CA ARG A 78 -13.02 -12.25 24.72
C ARG A 78 -13.15 -11.33 23.52
N THR A 79 -12.54 -11.73 22.41
CA THR A 79 -12.57 -11.00 21.14
C THR A 79 -12.93 -11.94 20.00
N ILE A 80 -13.78 -11.47 19.08
CA ILE A 80 -14.11 -12.17 17.84
C ILE A 80 -13.17 -11.65 16.75
N ILE A 81 -12.35 -12.53 16.18
CA ILE A 81 -11.40 -12.20 15.10
C ILE A 81 -11.80 -12.92 13.82
N SER A 82 -11.80 -12.18 12.70
CA SER A 82 -11.94 -12.77 11.37
C SER A 82 -10.70 -13.57 11.00
N LEU A 83 -10.94 -14.79 10.52
CA LEU A 83 -9.93 -15.74 10.02
C LEU A 83 -9.85 -15.73 8.48
N GLY A 84 -10.69 -14.95 7.80
CA GLY A 84 -10.85 -14.95 6.35
C GLY A 84 -11.92 -15.92 5.88
N SER A 85 -12.25 -15.87 4.58
CA SER A 85 -13.25 -16.75 3.95
C SER A 85 -14.61 -16.76 4.66
N ASN A 86 -15.04 -15.60 5.19
CA ASN A 86 -16.26 -15.45 5.99
C ASN A 86 -16.30 -16.29 7.28
N VAL A 87 -15.15 -16.71 7.80
CA VAL A 87 -15.02 -17.44 9.06
C VAL A 87 -14.47 -16.49 10.14
N SER A 88 -15.06 -16.55 11.33
CA SER A 88 -14.59 -15.83 12.52
C SER A 88 -14.52 -16.77 13.72
N ALA A 89 -13.63 -16.47 14.67
CA ALA A 89 -13.49 -17.23 15.90
C ALA A 89 -13.49 -16.31 17.11
N GLU A 90 -14.22 -16.72 18.16
CA GLU A 90 -14.12 -16.11 19.49
C GLU A 90 -12.91 -16.70 20.22
N MET A 91 -11.98 -15.85 20.65
CA MET A 91 -10.78 -16.25 21.39
C MET A 91 -10.51 -15.29 22.55
N SER A 92 -9.51 -15.60 23.39
CA SER A 92 -9.10 -14.69 24.44
C SER A 92 -8.50 -13.42 23.85
N SER A 93 -8.61 -12.31 24.57
CA SER A 93 -8.00 -11.02 24.21
C SER A 93 -6.50 -11.15 23.92
N ASP A 94 -5.77 -11.96 24.69
CA ASP A 94 -4.34 -12.22 24.47
C ASP A 94 -4.07 -12.97 23.16
N ALA A 95 -4.85 -14.01 22.86
CA ALA A 95 -4.71 -14.75 21.60
C ALA A 95 -5.11 -13.89 20.39
N ALA A 96 -6.15 -13.06 20.53
CA ALA A 96 -6.57 -12.12 19.50
C ALA A 96 -5.47 -11.08 19.21
N LYS A 97 -4.85 -10.54 20.25
CA LYS A 97 -3.71 -9.63 20.14
C LYS A 97 -2.54 -10.27 19.41
N GLU A 98 -2.14 -11.47 19.80
CA GLU A 98 -1.05 -12.21 19.14
C GLU A 98 -1.32 -12.36 17.63
N ARG A 99 -2.55 -12.73 17.26
CA ARG A 99 -2.95 -12.85 15.84
C ARG A 99 -2.91 -11.52 15.09
N LEU A 100 -3.32 -10.41 15.71
CA LEU A 100 -3.27 -9.09 15.09
C LEU A 100 -1.83 -8.60 14.91
N VAL A 101 -0.95 -8.88 15.87
CA VAL A 101 0.49 -8.59 15.78
C VAL A 101 1.14 -9.39 14.67
N ASP A 102 0.91 -10.71 14.60
CA ASP A 102 1.41 -11.57 13.52
C ASP A 102 0.88 -11.10 12.14
N ARG A 103 -0.39 -10.71 12.04
CA ARG A 103 -0.96 -10.14 10.82
C ARG A 103 -0.28 -8.84 10.43
N LYS A 104 -0.05 -7.93 11.38
CA LYS A 104 0.68 -6.67 11.18
C LYS A 104 2.09 -6.92 10.65
N GLU A 105 2.83 -7.85 11.26
CA GLU A 105 4.20 -8.18 10.84
C GLU A 105 4.26 -8.75 9.42
N LYS A 106 3.31 -9.62 9.07
CA LYS A 106 3.18 -10.14 7.70
C LYS A 106 2.90 -9.03 6.70
N LEU A 107 1.98 -8.12 7.01
CA LEU A 107 1.69 -6.95 6.15
C LEU A 107 2.90 -6.02 6.02
N ALA A 108 3.63 -5.77 7.11
CA ALA A 108 4.84 -4.95 7.08
C ALA A 108 5.93 -5.53 6.18
N LYS A 109 6.12 -6.86 6.23
CA LYS A 109 7.06 -7.57 5.34
C LYS A 109 6.64 -7.48 3.87
N ILE A 110 5.35 -7.60 3.57
CA ILE A 110 4.84 -7.43 2.20
C ILE A 110 5.09 -5.99 1.73
N LEU A 111 4.81 -5.00 2.58
CA LEU A 111 5.05 -3.58 2.28
C LEU A 111 6.54 -3.30 2.01
N GLU A 112 7.45 -3.93 2.76
CA GLU A 112 8.89 -3.83 2.52
C GLU A 112 9.27 -4.37 1.12
N GLN A 113 8.76 -5.54 0.74
CA GLN A 113 8.99 -6.12 -0.60
C GLN A 113 8.41 -5.23 -1.72
N MET A 114 7.27 -4.59 -1.49
CA MET A 114 6.68 -3.66 -2.44
C MET A 114 7.51 -2.38 -2.57
N ASN A 115 8.07 -1.86 -1.47
CA ASN A 115 9.01 -0.73 -1.51
C ASN A 115 10.26 -1.07 -2.34
N GLN A 116 10.81 -2.28 -2.21
CA GLN A 116 11.93 -2.73 -3.04
C GLN A 116 11.55 -2.74 -4.53
N THR A 117 10.37 -3.28 -4.85
CA THR A 117 9.83 -3.30 -6.21
C THR A 117 9.62 -1.88 -6.77
N MET A 118 9.10 -0.97 -5.96
CA MET A 118 8.90 0.44 -6.31
C MET A 118 10.24 1.13 -6.62
N ASN A 119 11.25 0.90 -5.78
CA ASN A 119 12.58 1.46 -5.99
C ASN A 119 13.21 0.97 -7.31
N ASP A 120 13.00 -0.31 -7.66
CA ASP A 120 13.50 -0.85 -8.92
C ASP A 120 12.75 -0.30 -10.13
N LEU A 121 11.43 -0.07 -10.02
CA LEU A 121 10.66 0.63 -11.06
C LEU A 121 11.15 2.07 -11.25
N ALA A 122 11.35 2.81 -10.16
CA ALA A 122 11.85 4.18 -10.20
C ALA A 122 13.23 4.27 -10.90
N LYS A 123 14.14 3.34 -10.61
CA LYS A 123 15.45 3.26 -11.30
C LYS A 123 15.29 3.02 -12.80
N ARG A 124 14.37 2.14 -13.22
CA ARG A 124 14.11 1.86 -14.65
C ARG A 124 13.54 3.08 -15.36
N ILE A 125 12.56 3.74 -14.75
CA ILE A 125 11.97 4.99 -15.27
C ILE A 125 13.06 6.05 -15.45
N GLN A 126 13.93 6.24 -14.45
CA GLN A 126 15.04 7.20 -14.52
C GLN A 126 16.06 6.85 -15.61
N ALA A 127 16.36 5.56 -15.80
CA ALA A 127 17.26 5.10 -16.85
C ALA A 127 16.69 5.41 -18.25
N ILE A 128 15.40 5.10 -18.48
CA ILE A 128 14.70 5.39 -19.74
C ILE A 128 14.69 6.90 -20.00
N HIS A 129 14.39 7.71 -18.99
CA HIS A 129 14.41 9.17 -19.11
C HIS A 129 15.80 9.71 -19.52
N THR A 130 16.85 9.17 -18.91
CA THR A 130 18.24 9.53 -19.23
C THR A 130 18.63 9.13 -20.65
N GLU A 131 18.15 7.98 -21.13
CA GLU A 131 18.41 7.50 -22.50
C GLU A 131 17.64 8.31 -23.55
N ALA A 132 16.35 8.57 -23.30
CA ALA A 132 15.51 9.37 -24.18
C ALA A 132 16.05 10.80 -24.36
N THR A 133 16.52 11.43 -23.27
CA THR A 133 17.13 12.76 -23.33
C THR A 133 18.44 12.78 -24.10
N LYS A 134 19.29 11.75 -23.97
CA LYS A 134 20.51 11.61 -24.79
C LYS A 134 20.19 11.48 -26.28
N GLN A 135 19.20 10.67 -26.65
CA GLN A 135 18.80 10.52 -28.05
C GLN A 135 18.19 11.80 -28.63
N ALA A 136 17.47 12.57 -27.82
CA ALA A 136 16.94 13.87 -28.21
C ALA A 136 18.06 14.91 -28.41
N GLN A 137 19.09 14.90 -27.55
CA GLN A 137 20.24 15.82 -27.62
C GLN A 137 21.27 15.47 -28.67
N ALA A 138 21.36 14.21 -29.12
CA ALA A 138 22.18 13.80 -30.25
C ALA A 138 21.69 14.36 -31.60
N LYS A 139 20.55 15.07 -31.63
CA LYS A 139 20.08 15.89 -32.75
C LYS A 139 20.39 17.39 -32.56
N PRO A 140 21.63 17.86 -32.84
CA PRO A 140 21.79 19.22 -33.32
C PRO A 140 22.77 19.34 -34.51
N VAL A 141 22.28 20.00 -35.57
CA VAL A 141 23.00 20.68 -36.66
C VAL A 141 23.76 19.82 -37.71
N ASP A 142 23.04 19.19 -38.64
CA ASP A 142 23.60 18.90 -39.98
C ASP A 142 22.69 19.39 -41.12
N GLN A 143 21.91 20.45 -40.84
CA GLN A 143 21.05 21.13 -41.82
C GLN A 143 21.44 22.59 -42.06
N ALA A 144 22.63 23.00 -41.62
CA ALA A 144 23.18 24.32 -41.91
C ALA A 144 24.54 24.18 -42.60
N TYR A 145 24.53 23.83 -43.89
CA TYR A 145 25.25 24.56 -44.94
C TYR A 145 24.81 23.99 -46.30
N ILE A 146 23.94 24.75 -46.97
CA ILE A 146 23.85 24.83 -48.43
C ILE A 146 25.06 25.64 -48.89
#